data_AF-A0A1W9I371-F1
#
_entry.id   AF-A0A1W9I371-F1
#
_cell.length_a   1.000
_cell.length_b   1.000
_cell.length_c   1.000
_cell.angle_alpha   90.00
_cell.angle_beta   90.00
_cell.angle_gamma   90.00
#
_symmetry.space_group_name_H-M   'P 1'
#
loop_
_entity.id
_entity.type
_entity.pdbx_description
1 polymer ?
#
loop_
_entity_poly.entity_id
_entity_poly.type
_entity_poly.pdbx_seq_one_letter_code
_entity_poly.pdbx_strand_id
1 'polypeptide(L)'
;MEISKIKNRFHIYTGYREGSIIKNELHAGEAYEVEDAEKPYYIVKMWTFPREVFYLSANRNGDGNFTLFAKKVGEDAKPTFRRPVGFAFVSSDLKKYLEIQFTFPRQRVFMSLFPDKITTDSLFSITGGVV
;
A
#
# COMPACT_ATOMS: atom_id res chain seq x y z
N MET A 1 9.83 -19.79 -0.16
CA MET A 1 9.09 -18.53 0.01
C MET A 1 8.02 -18.56 -1.06
N GLU A 2 6.78 -18.91 -0.70
CA GLU A 2 5.70 -18.98 -1.68
C GLU A 2 5.35 -17.56 -2.15
N ILE A 3 5.13 -17.42 -3.45
CA ILE A 3 4.84 -16.13 -4.07
C ILE A 3 3.35 -15.87 -3.85
N SER A 4 3.01 -14.89 -3.02
CA SER A 4 1.62 -14.45 -2.91
C SER A 4 1.13 -14.02 -4.30
N LYS A 5 -0.02 -14.54 -4.73
CA LYS A 5 -0.57 -14.22 -6.05
C LYS A 5 -1.01 -12.76 -6.05
N ILE A 6 -0.47 -11.95 -6.96
CA ILE A 6 -0.80 -10.52 -7.04
C ILE A 6 -1.97 -10.34 -8.00
N LYS A 7 -3.03 -9.72 -7.51
CA LYS A 7 -4.24 -9.44 -8.28
C LYS A 7 -4.16 -8.13 -9.05
N ASN A 8 -3.72 -7.05 -8.38
CA ASN A 8 -3.68 -5.70 -8.94
C ASN A 8 -2.43 -4.95 -8.47
N ARG A 9 -1.95 -4.01 -9.29
CA ARG A 9 -0.91 -3.02 -8.94
C ARG A 9 -1.51 -1.63 -8.88
N PHE A 10 -1.08 -0.80 -7.94
CA PHE A 10 -1.51 0.59 -7.81
C PHE A 10 -0.30 1.49 -7.61
N HIS A 11 -0.33 2.67 -8.23
CA HIS A 11 0.70 3.69 -8.02
C HIS A 11 0.47 4.47 -6.73
N ILE A 12 1.57 4.79 -6.04
CA ILE A 12 1.58 5.64 -4.85
C ILE A 12 2.32 6.93 -5.18
N TYR A 13 1.67 8.05 -4.90
CA TYR A 13 2.21 9.37 -5.17
C TYR A 13 2.46 10.14 -3.88
N THR A 14 3.41 11.07 -3.93
CA THR A 14 3.56 12.15 -2.96
C THR A 14 3.17 13.47 -3.61
N GLY A 15 2.92 14.50 -2.80
CA GLY A 15 2.56 15.83 -3.26
C GLY A 15 1.82 16.62 -2.20
N TYR A 16 1.31 17.78 -2.58
CA TYR A 16 0.53 18.65 -1.71
C TYR A 16 -0.96 18.54 -2.06
N ARG A 17 -1.77 18.08 -1.11
CA ARG A 17 -3.23 18.06 -1.30
C ARG A 17 -3.78 19.49 -1.23
N GLU A 18 -4.57 19.87 -2.23
CA GLU A 18 -5.35 21.10 -2.25
C GLU A 18 -6.79 20.76 -2.65
N GLY A 19 -7.65 20.55 -1.66
CA GLY A 19 -9.01 20.04 -1.87
C GLY A 19 -9.00 18.67 -2.54
N SER A 20 -9.54 18.63 -3.77
CA SER A 20 -9.74 17.43 -4.57
C SER A 20 -8.59 17.08 -5.53
N ILE A 21 -7.47 17.82 -5.47
CA ILE A 21 -6.29 17.57 -6.32
C ILE A 21 -5.02 17.41 -5.49
N ILE A 22 -4.01 16.75 -6.08
CA ILE A 22 -2.65 16.66 -5.57
C ILE A 22 -1.76 17.52 -6.47
N LYS A 23 -1.22 18.61 -5.91
CA LYS A 23 -0.21 19.45 -6.56
C LYS A 23 1.17 18.83 -6.44
N ASN A 24 2.00 19.02 -7.46
CA ASN A 24 3.37 18.48 -7.54
C ASN A 24 3.39 16.97 -7.29
N GLU A 25 2.47 16.25 -7.95
CA GLU A 25 2.36 14.80 -7.86
C GLU A 25 3.67 14.16 -8.36
N LEU A 26 4.31 13.38 -7.50
CA LEU A 26 5.52 12.62 -7.83
C LEU A 26 5.30 11.17 -7.46
N HIS A 27 5.64 10.27 -8.38
CA HIS A 27 5.59 8.84 -8.13
C HIS A 27 6.58 8.49 -7.00
N ALA A 28 6.08 7.81 -5.97
CA ALA A 28 6.79 7.57 -4.72
C ALA A 28 6.85 6.08 -4.35
N GLY A 29 6.16 5.21 -5.08
CA GLY A 29 6.10 3.79 -4.79
C GLY A 29 4.93 3.08 -5.45
N GLU A 30 4.77 1.81 -5.10
CA GLU A 30 3.72 0.95 -5.63
C GLU A 30 3.05 0.17 -4.51
N ALA A 31 1.78 -0.17 -4.69
CA ALA A 31 1.04 -1.10 -3.86
C ALA A 31 0.55 -2.29 -4.70
N TYR A 32 0.51 -3.47 -4.09
CA TYR A 32 0.08 -4.69 -4.73
C TYR A 32 -1.02 -5.36 -3.90
N GLU A 33 -2.19 -5.57 -4.51
CA GLU A 33 -3.27 -6.33 -3.89
C GLU A 33 -2.97 -7.83 -3.97
N VAL A 34 -3.05 -8.51 -2.83
CA VAL A 34 -2.79 -9.95 -2.75
C VAL A 34 -4.10 -10.72 -2.92
N GLU A 35 -4.13 -11.61 -3.91
CA GLU A 35 -5.12 -12.66 -4.10
C GLU A 35 -4.81 -13.81 -3.12
N ASP A 36 -5.84 -14.45 -2.57
CA ASP A 36 -5.73 -15.68 -1.74
C ASP A 36 -5.40 -15.53 -0.24
N ALA A 37 -5.51 -14.33 0.32
CA ALA A 37 -5.48 -14.15 1.77
C ALA A 37 -6.90 -14.16 2.37
N GLU A 38 -7.09 -14.83 3.52
CA GLU A 38 -8.34 -14.82 4.31
C GLU A 38 -8.81 -13.39 4.59
N LYS A 39 -7.86 -12.46 4.73
CA LYS A 39 -8.11 -11.04 4.84
C LYS A 39 -7.39 -10.29 3.73
N PRO A 40 -8.12 -9.57 2.84
CA PRO A 40 -7.51 -8.73 1.81
C PRO A 40 -6.54 -7.71 2.42
N TYR A 41 -5.37 -7.57 1.79
CA TYR A 41 -4.36 -6.59 2.15
C TYR A 41 -3.55 -6.19 0.92
N TYR A 42 -2.84 -5.08 1.06
CA TYR A 42 -1.90 -4.58 0.07
C TYR A 42 -0.48 -4.65 0.60
N ILE A 43 0.45 -5.09 -0.25
CA ILE A 43 1.89 -4.93 -0.03
C ILE A 43 2.26 -3.54 -0.55
N VAL A 44 2.75 -2.67 0.33
CA VAL A 44 3.07 -1.28 0.03
C VAL A 44 4.58 -1.09 0.03
N LYS A 45 5.12 -0.59 -1.07
CA LYS A 45 6.55 -0.34 -1.28
C LYS A 45 6.81 1.09 -1.66
N MET A 46 7.63 1.75 -0.85
CA MET A 46 7.99 3.15 -1.05
C MET A 46 9.43 3.25 -1.53
N TRP A 47 9.69 4.04 -2.57
CA TRP A 47 11.05 4.22 -3.09
C TRP A 47 11.99 4.92 -2.08
N THR A 48 11.44 5.74 -1.20
CA THR A 48 12.17 6.36 -0.09
C THR A 48 12.64 5.34 0.96
N PHE A 49 12.01 4.17 1.02
CA PHE A 49 12.36 3.09 1.94
C PHE A 49 12.57 1.77 1.16
N PRO A 50 13.62 1.68 0.32
CA PRO A 50 13.75 0.61 -0.67
C PRO A 50 13.91 -0.80 -0.07
N ARG A 51 14.31 -0.88 1.20
CA ARG A 51 14.47 -2.14 1.95
C ARG A 51 13.28 -2.49 2.84
N GLU A 52 12.33 -1.58 2.98
CA GLU A 52 11.18 -1.75 3.85
C GLU A 52 9.94 -2.12 3.03
N VAL A 53 9.16 -3.04 3.58
CA VAL A 53 7.87 -3.44 3.01
C VAL A 53 6.81 -3.18 4.06
N PHE A 54 5.81 -2.40 3.68
CA PHE A 54 4.66 -2.12 4.53
C PHE A 54 3.46 -2.96 4.06
N TYR A 55 2.49 -3.13 4.95
CA TYR A 55 1.29 -3.90 4.70
C TYR A 55 0.08 -3.09 5.08
N LEU A 56 -0.82 -2.83 4.13
CA LEU A 56 -2.04 -2.07 4.36
C LEU A 56 -3.22 -3.03 4.43
N SER A 57 -3.94 -3.02 5.55
CA SER A 57 -5.07 -3.94 5.76
C SER A 57 -6.31 -3.18 6.19
N ALA A 58 -7.47 -3.55 5.62
CA ALA A 58 -8.75 -2.95 5.97
C ALA A 58 -9.10 -3.20 7.44
N ASN A 59 -9.65 -2.20 8.13
CA ASN A 59 -10.15 -2.38 9.49
C ASN A 59 -11.46 -3.17 9.48
N ARG A 60 -11.78 -3.88 10.57
CA ARG A 60 -12.95 -4.77 10.65
C ARG A 60 -14.30 -4.04 10.54
N ASN A 61 -14.31 -2.73 10.75
CA ASN A 61 -15.52 -1.96 10.99
C ASN A 61 -16.26 -1.57 9.69
N GLY A 62 -15.69 -1.83 8.52
CA GLY A 62 -16.35 -1.54 7.23
C GLY A 62 -16.35 -0.07 6.81
N ASP A 63 -15.81 0.84 7.63
CA ASP A 63 -15.84 2.30 7.41
C ASP A 63 -14.92 2.81 6.27
N GLY A 64 -14.35 1.93 5.44
CA GLY A 64 -13.36 2.31 4.43
C GLY A 64 -12.02 2.77 5.01
N ASN A 65 -11.76 2.48 6.28
CA ASN A 65 -10.51 2.77 6.98
C ASN A 65 -9.55 1.58 6.94
N PHE A 66 -8.27 1.87 6.86
CA PHE A 66 -7.19 0.89 6.80
C PHE A 66 -6.10 1.22 7.83
N THR A 67 -5.37 0.20 8.25
CA THR A 67 -4.17 0.36 9.07
C THR A 67 -2.94 -0.09 8.28
N LEU A 68 -1.88 0.71 8.33
CA LEU A 68 -0.59 0.42 7.73
C LEU A 68 0.33 -0.21 8.78
N PHE A 69 0.93 -1.34 8.45
CA PHE A 69 1.78 -2.13 9.34
C PHE A 69 3.18 -2.30 8.76
N ALA A 70 4.20 -2.31 9.61
CA ALA A 70 5.58 -2.54 9.19
C ALA A 70 6.01 -4.02 9.27
N LYS A 71 5.11 -4.93 9.67
CA LYS A 71 5.43 -6.36 9.79
C LYS A 71 4.23 -7.25 9.49
N LYS A 72 4.46 -8.24 8.63
CA LYS A 72 3.60 -9.42 8.45
C LYS A 72 4.25 -10.62 9.13
N VAL A 73 3.47 -11.42 9.84
CA VAL A 73 3.85 -12.74 10.36
C VAL A 73 2.79 -13.77 9.99
N GLY A 74 3.15 -15.04 10.00
CA GLY A 74 2.27 -16.12 9.55
C GLY A 74 2.26 -16.28 8.02
N GLU A 75 1.50 -17.27 7.58
CA GLU A 75 1.35 -17.66 6.19
C GLU A 75 0.58 -16.62 5.37
N ASP A 76 0.73 -16.67 4.05
CA ASP A 76 0.07 -15.72 3.14
C ASP A 76 -1.46 -15.87 3.15
N ALA A 77 -1.94 -17.10 3.32
CA ALA A 77 -3.37 -17.39 3.45
C ALA A 77 -3.98 -16.82 4.74
N LYS A 78 -3.21 -16.75 5.84
CA LYS A 78 -3.69 -16.28 7.15
C LYS A 78 -2.71 -15.30 7.80
N PRO A 79 -2.54 -14.11 7.21
CA PRO A 79 -1.52 -13.17 7.66
C PRO A 79 -1.95 -12.49 8.96
N THR A 80 -1.00 -12.32 9.87
CA THR A 80 -1.14 -11.46 11.04
C THR A 80 -0.24 -10.24 10.89
N PHE A 81 -0.82 -9.05 10.95
CA PHE A 81 -0.08 -7.80 10.83
C PHE A 81 0.26 -7.24 12.21
N ARG A 82 1.50 -6.74 12.37
CA ARG A 82 2.04 -6.19 13.62
C ARG A 82 2.77 -4.88 13.35
N ARG A 83 3.02 -4.11 14.41
CA ARG A 83 3.70 -2.80 14.36
C ARG A 83 2.93 -1.81 13.46
N PRO A 84 1.77 -1.30 13.91
CA PRO A 84 1.07 -0.26 13.18
C PRO A 84 1.97 0.98 13.06
N VAL A 85 2.11 1.50 11.86
CA VAL A 85 2.97 2.66 11.54
C VAL A 85 2.21 3.76 10.80
N GLY A 86 0.94 3.55 10.51
CA GLY A 86 0.11 4.55 9.85
C GLY A 86 -1.33 4.07 9.68
N PHE A 87 -2.12 4.90 9.01
CA PHE A 87 -3.52 4.63 8.71
C PHE A 87 -3.83 5.15 7.32
N ALA A 88 -4.90 4.64 6.71
CA ALA A 88 -5.37 5.14 5.43
C ALA A 88 -6.89 5.21 5.37
N PHE A 89 -7.40 6.12 4.54
CA PHE A 89 -8.82 6.38 4.37
C PHE A 89 -9.08 7.00 3.00
N VAL A 90 -10.29 6.82 2.47
CA VAL A 90 -10.75 7.52 1.27
C VAL A 90 -11.41 8.81 1.71
N SER A 91 -10.83 9.96 1.34
CA SER A 91 -11.44 11.26 1.66
C SER A 91 -12.64 11.53 0.77
N SER A 92 -13.61 12.29 1.31
CA SER A 92 -14.88 12.59 0.63
C SER A 92 -14.73 13.44 -0.63
N ASP A 93 -13.66 14.23 -0.70
CA ASP A 93 -13.31 15.17 -1.78
C ASP A 93 -12.24 14.63 -2.73
N LEU A 94 -11.25 13.88 -2.22
CA LEU A 94 -10.17 13.26 -3.00
C LEU A 94 -10.49 11.82 -3.39
N LYS A 95 -11.63 11.62 -4.07
CA LYS A 95 -12.20 10.29 -4.38
C LYS A 95 -11.40 9.42 -5.36
N LYS A 96 -10.27 9.92 -5.88
CA LYS A 96 -9.39 9.17 -6.81
C LYS A 96 -8.26 8.44 -6.09
N TYR A 97 -8.00 8.80 -4.83
CA TYR A 97 -6.88 8.29 -4.08
C TYR A 97 -7.30 7.80 -2.70
N LEU A 98 -6.64 6.74 -2.23
CA LEU A 98 -6.59 6.38 -0.83
C LEU A 98 -5.46 7.18 -0.18
N GLU A 99 -5.79 7.97 0.84
CA GLU A 99 -4.81 8.75 1.58
C GLU A 99 -4.16 7.87 2.65
N ILE A 100 -2.86 7.69 2.57
CA ILE A 100 -2.06 6.94 3.54
C ILE A 100 -1.22 7.93 4.33
N GLN A 101 -1.42 7.99 5.65
CA GLN A 101 -0.64 8.80 6.55
C GLN A 101 0.26 7.94 7.42
N PHE A 102 1.57 8.12 7.27
CA PHE A 102 2.56 7.55 8.17
C PHE A 102 2.52 8.29 9.52
N THR A 103 2.66 7.57 10.62
CA THR A 103 2.71 8.16 11.98
C THR A 103 4.05 8.88 12.20
N PHE A 104 5.12 8.32 11.65
CA PHE A 104 6.45 8.91 11.56
C PHE A 104 7.01 8.55 10.17
N PRO A 105 7.43 9.52 9.36
CA PRO A 105 7.70 10.93 9.67
C PRO A 105 6.50 11.88 9.51
N ARG A 106 5.25 11.45 9.73
CA ARG A 106 4.01 12.23 9.48
C ARG A 106 3.76 12.59 8.01
N GLN A 107 4.46 11.94 7.09
CA GLN A 107 4.26 12.12 5.66
C GLN A 107 2.92 11.50 5.21
N ARG A 108 2.24 12.20 4.31
CA ARG A 108 1.09 11.67 3.56
C ARG A 108 1.52 11.27 2.16
N VAL A 109 0.98 10.14 1.72
CA VAL A 109 1.11 9.64 0.35
C VAL A 109 -0.27 9.19 -0.13
N PHE A 110 -0.42 9.09 -1.44
CA PHE A 110 -1.70 8.95 -2.11
C PHE A 110 -1.65 7.75 -3.05
N MET A 111 -2.32 6.66 -2.67
CA MET A 111 -2.42 5.47 -3.52
C MET A 111 -3.59 5.64 -4.49
N SER A 112 -3.35 5.48 -5.79
CA SER A 112 -4.43 5.46 -6.78
C SER A 112 -5.46 4.38 -6.44
N LEU A 113 -6.75 4.70 -6.58
CA LEU A 113 -7.82 3.69 -6.50
C LEU A 113 -8.02 2.92 -7.82
N PHE A 114 -7.35 3.36 -8.89
CA PHE A 114 -7.40 2.71 -10.20
C PHE A 114 -6.16 1.85 -10.38
N PRO A 115 -6.33 0.53 -10.60
CA PRO A 115 -5.21 -0.38 -10.79
C PRO A 115 -4.55 -0.14 -12.16
N ASP A 116 -3.25 -0.45 -12.22
CA ASP A 116 -2.47 -0.48 -13.45
C ASP A 116 -1.96 -1.90 -13.75
N LYS A 117 -1.49 -2.12 -14.98
CA LYS A 117 -0.99 -3.42 -15.45
C LYS A 117 0.18 -3.90 -14.58
N ILE A 118 0.11 -5.13 -14.12
CA ILE A 118 1.23 -5.80 -13.44
C ILE A 118 2.33 -6.04 -14.49
N THR A 119 3.50 -5.47 -14.28
CA THR A 119 4.68 -5.69 -15.12
C THR A 119 5.59 -6.77 -14.54
N THR A 120 6.47 -7.36 -15.36
CA THR A 120 7.46 -8.34 -14.91
C THR A 120 8.38 -7.78 -13.82
N ASP A 121 8.83 -6.53 -13.96
CA ASP A 121 9.69 -5.86 -12.97
C ASP A 121 9.01 -5.70 -11.61
N SER A 122 7.68 -5.51 -11.63
CA SER A 122 6.87 -5.40 -10.42
C SER A 122 6.94 -6.69 -9.59
N LEU A 123 6.90 -7.86 -10.25
CA LEU A 123 6.97 -9.17 -9.60
C LEU A 123 8.35 -9.44 -9.00
N PHE A 124 9.43 -9.06 -9.69
CA PHE A 124 10.80 -9.18 -9.16
C PHE A 124 11.06 -8.30 -7.95
N SER A 125 10.42 -7.13 -7.89
CA SER A 125 10.53 -6.29 -6.69
C SER A 125 10.01 -7.07 -5.48
N ILE A 126 8.87 -7.77 -5.62
CA ILE A 126 8.12 -8.44 -4.53
C ILE A 126 8.91 -9.59 -3.92
N THR A 127 9.66 -10.33 -4.72
CA THR A 127 10.41 -11.51 -4.27
C THR A 127 11.74 -11.17 -3.58
N GLY A 128 12.14 -9.90 -3.51
CA GLY A 128 13.39 -9.47 -2.89
C GLY A 128 14.58 -9.92 -3.74
N GLY A 129 14.92 -9.11 -4.75
CA GLY A 129 16.08 -9.35 -5.60
C GLY A 129 17.36 -9.52 -4.78
N VAL A 130 17.85 -10.76 -4.73
CA VAL A 130 19.25 -11.07 -4.49
C VAL A 130 19.91 -11.07 -5.87
N VAL A 131 20.84 -10.13 -6.07
CA VAL A 131 21.92 -10.31 -7.05
C VAL A 131 23.13 -10.80 -6.27
#